data_AF-A0A554WZN6-F1
#
_entry.id   AF-A0A554WZN6-F1
#
_cell.length_a   1.000
_cell.length_b   1.000
_cell.length_c   1.000
_cell.angle_alpha   90.00
_cell.angle_beta   90.00
_cell.angle_gamma   90.00
#
_symmetry.space_group_name_H-M   'P 1'
#
loop_
_entity.id
_entity.type
_entity.pdbx_description
1 polymer ?
#
loop_
_entity_poly.entity_id
_entity_poly.type
_entity_poly.pdbx_seq_one_letter_code
_entity_poly.pdbx_strand_id
1 'polypeptide(L)'
;MAVTLTLKGVPDDVYERLKQAAAANHRSLNGEIIALLQSQVFPRRLSAQEHLAAIRAVRARLKATDFDHTLIDGMKREGRA
;
A
#
# COMPACT_ATOMS: atom_id res chain seq x y z
N MET A 1 22.75 9.15 9.08
CA MET A 1 22.56 10.25 10.06
C MET A 1 21.15 10.15 10.61
N ALA A 2 20.97 10.28 11.92
CA ALA A 2 19.64 10.30 12.55
C ALA A 2 19.24 11.75 12.83
N VAL A 3 18.00 12.12 12.50
CA VAL A 3 17.43 13.44 12.77
C VAL A 3 16.39 13.28 13.86
N THR A 4 16.44 14.13 14.88
CA THR A 4 15.44 14.18 15.95
C THR A 4 14.27 15.06 15.52
N LEU A 5 13.06 14.51 15.58
CA LEU A 5 11.82 15.24 15.34
C LEU A 5 11.04 15.36 16.65
N THR A 6 10.55 16.55 16.98
CA THR A 6 9.68 16.78 18.15
C THR A 6 8.26 17.08 17.68
N LEU A 7 7.30 16.29 18.15
CA LEU A 7 5.87 16.53 17.95
C LEU A 7 5.33 17.32 19.14
N LYS A 8 4.75 18.50 18.89
CA LYS A 8 4.12 19.35 19.90
C LYS A 8 2.60 19.37 19.71
N GLY A 9 1.85 19.45 20.81
CA GLY A 9 0.39 19.55 20.77
C GLY A 9 -0.30 18.27 20.27
N VAL A 10 0.27 17.10 20.58
CA VAL A 10 -0.38 15.82 20.26
C VAL A 10 -1.62 15.67 21.15
N PRO A 11 -2.82 15.50 20.58
CA PRO A 11 -4.03 15.26 21.36
C PRO A 11 -3.92 13.98 22.21
N ASP A 12 -4.50 13.98 23.41
CA ASP A 12 -4.38 12.87 24.36
C ASP A 12 -4.93 11.55 23.81
N ASP A 13 -6.03 11.60 23.05
CA ASP A 13 -6.63 10.44 22.40
C ASP A 13 -5.70 9.82 21.34
N VAL A 14 -4.96 10.65 20.61
CA VAL A 14 -3.93 10.21 19.65
C VAL A 14 -2.76 9.58 20.38
N TYR A 15 -2.29 10.18 21.48
CA TYR A 15 -1.21 9.64 22.30
C TYR A 15 -1.56 8.24 22.84
N GLU A 16 -2.76 8.06 23.39
CA GLU A 16 -3.20 6.77 23.93
C GLU A 16 -3.31 5.70 22.84
N ARG A 17 -3.84 6.04 21.65
CA ARG A 17 -3.87 5.12 20.50
C ARG A 17 -2.46 4.71 20.07
N LEU A 18 -1.52 5.64 20.01
CA LEU A 18 -0.13 5.34 19.67
C LEU A 18 0.53 4.42 20.70
N LYS A 19 0.26 4.64 21.99
CA LYS A 19 0.78 3.80 23.07
C LYS A 19 0.24 2.37 22.99
N GLN A 20 -1.05 2.21 22.70
CA GLN A 20 -1.67 0.90 22.49
C GLN A 20 -1.09 0.18 21.27
N ALA A 21 -0.95 0.90 20.13
CA ALA A 21 -0.34 0.34 18.92
C ALA A 21 1.12 -0.09 19.16
N ALA A 22 1.90 0.72 19.86
CA ALA A 22 3.29 0.40 20.21
C ALA A 22 3.38 -0.87 21.06
N ALA A 23 2.49 -1.01 22.06
CA ALA A 23 2.42 -2.21 22.89
C ALA A 23 2.04 -3.46 22.08
N ALA A 24 1.04 -3.35 21.19
CA ALA A 24 0.60 -4.44 20.32
C ALA A 24 1.68 -4.88 19.33
N ASN A 25 2.49 -3.92 18.84
CA ASN A 25 3.58 -4.18 17.90
C ASN A 25 4.91 -4.53 18.61
N HIS A 26 4.92 -4.62 19.95
CA HIS A 26 6.12 -4.84 20.76
C HIS A 26 7.26 -3.86 20.48
N ARG A 27 6.92 -2.58 20.24
CA ARG A 27 7.86 -1.50 19.94
C ARG A 27 7.80 -0.41 21.01
N SER A 28 8.88 0.34 21.13
CA SER A 28 8.83 1.61 21.86
C SER A 28 7.94 2.61 21.11
N LEU A 29 7.39 3.59 21.82
CA LEU A 29 6.55 4.63 21.21
C LEU A 29 7.27 5.36 20.06
N ASN A 30 8.55 5.69 20.25
CA ASN A 30 9.37 6.30 19.21
C ASN A 30 9.54 5.36 17.99
N GLY A 31 9.79 4.07 18.24
CA GLY A 31 9.91 3.08 17.17
C GLY A 31 8.62 2.90 16.37
N GLU A 32 7.47 2.95 17.05
CA GLU A 32 6.16 2.88 16.40
C GLU A 32 5.86 4.12 15.56
N ILE A 33 6.16 5.31 16.08
CA ILE A 33 6.02 6.58 15.33
C ILE A 33 6.90 6.56 14.08
N ILE A 34 8.14 6.09 14.19
CA ILE A 34 9.04 5.94 13.03
C ILE A 34 8.47 4.95 12.03
N ALA A 35 7.96 3.79 12.47
CA ALA A 35 7.39 2.78 11.58
C ALA A 35 6.14 3.30 10.84
N LEU A 36 5.26 4.02 11.54
CA LEU A 36 4.11 4.67 10.95
C LEU A 36 4.53 5.73 9.93
N LEU A 37 5.46 6.62 10.27
CA LEU A 37 6.00 7.62 9.35
C LEU A 37 6.63 6.97 8.12
N GLN A 38 7.39 5.88 8.30
CA GLN A 38 7.97 5.13 7.19
C GLN A 38 6.88 4.58 6.27
N SER A 39 5.81 4.00 6.82
CA SER A 39 4.70 3.46 6.03
C SER A 39 3.96 4.50 5.18
N GLN A 40 3.92 5.76 5.64
CA GLN A 40 3.17 6.84 4.98
C GLN A 40 4.05 7.65 4.02
N VAL A 41 5.30 7.90 4.41
CA VAL A 41 6.25 8.73 3.65
C VAL A 41 6.89 7.93 2.51
N PHE A 42 7.21 6.66 2.75
CA PHE A 42 7.65 5.79 1.67
C PHE A 42 6.43 5.19 0.98
N PRO A 43 6.25 5.37 -0.34
CA PRO A 43 5.32 4.54 -1.06
C PRO A 43 5.70 3.10 -0.74
N ARG A 44 4.73 2.28 -0.33
CA ARG A 44 4.92 0.84 -0.15
C ARG A 44 5.40 0.28 -1.48
N ARG A 45 6.71 0.30 -1.70
CA ARG A 45 7.35 -0.34 -2.84
C ARG A 45 7.17 -1.80 -2.55
N LEU A 46 6.10 -2.37 -3.09
CA LEU A 46 6.00 -3.81 -3.26
C LEU A 46 7.36 -4.25 -3.77
N SER A 47 8.00 -5.15 -3.05
CA SER A 47 9.20 -5.79 -3.57
C SER A 47 8.89 -6.34 -4.97
N ALA A 48 9.89 -6.48 -5.82
CA ALA A 48 9.69 -7.05 -7.15
C ALA A 48 8.94 -8.39 -7.09
N GLN A 49 9.16 -9.16 -6.02
CA GLN A 49 8.44 -10.42 -5.73
C GLN A 49 6.97 -10.20 -5.37
N GLU A 50 6.65 -9.29 -4.44
CA GLU A 50 5.25 -8.99 -4.08
C GLU A 50 4.47 -8.43 -5.27
N HIS A 51 5.12 -7.58 -6.08
CA HIS A 51 4.51 -7.04 -7.29
C HIS A 51 4.25 -8.13 -8.32
N LEU A 52 5.23 -9.02 -8.54
CA LEU A 52 5.07 -10.17 -9.44
C LEU A 52 3.97 -11.14 -8.94
N ALA A 53 3.89 -11.36 -7.63
CA ALA A 53 2.84 -12.17 -7.02
C ALA A 53 1.45 -11.55 -7.23
N ALA A 54 1.31 -10.24 -7.06
CA ALA A 54 0.07 -9.52 -7.32
C ALA A 54 -0.35 -9.62 -8.80
N ILE A 55 0.58 -9.43 -9.75
CA ILE A 55 0.33 -9.59 -11.19
C ILE A 55 -0.16 -11.02 -11.51
N ARG A 56 0.50 -12.04 -10.95
CA ARG A 56 0.11 -13.44 -11.14
C ARG A 56 -1.28 -13.73 -10.57
N ALA A 57 -1.58 -13.23 -9.38
CA ALA A 57 -2.89 -13.40 -8.75
C ALA A 57 -4.01 -12.76 -9.58
N VAL A 58 -3.79 -11.57 -10.14
CA VAL A 58 -4.75 -10.94 -11.05
C VAL A 58 -4.92 -11.77 -12.32
N ARG A 59 -3.82 -12.19 -12.97
CA ARG A 59 -3.87 -13.02 -14.19
C ARG A 59 -4.59 -14.35 -13.98
N ALA A 60 -4.40 -15.01 -12.84
CA ALA A 60 -5.07 -16.27 -12.52
C ALA A 60 -6.60 -16.12 -12.38
N ARG A 61 -7.09 -14.93 -12.04
CA ARG A 61 -8.53 -14.64 -11.97
C ARG A 61 -9.16 -14.35 -13.33
N LEU A 62 -8.34 -14.05 -14.34
CA LEU A 62 -8.80 -13.80 -15.70
C LEU A 62 -8.89 -15.13 -16.45
N LYS A 63 -10.03 -15.45 -17.03
CA LYS A 63 -10.13 -16.58 -17.95
C LYS A 63 -9.48 -16.13 -19.27
N ALA A 64 -8.46 -16.86 -19.72
CA ALA A 64 -7.72 -16.52 -20.95
C ALA A 64 -8.62 -16.40 -22.19
N THR A 65 -9.78 -17.05 -22.16
CA THR A 65 -10.78 -17.07 -23.24
C THR A 65 -11.58 -15.77 -23.37
N ASP A 66 -11.59 -14.90 -22.35
CA ASP A 66 -12.43 -13.70 -22.33
C ASP A 66 -11.74 -12.47 -23.00
N PHE A 67 -10.48 -12.61 -23.43
CA PHE A 67 -9.67 -11.51 -23.96
C PHE A 67 -9.10 -11.82 -25.35
N ASP A 68 -9.99 -11.91 -26.34
CA ASP A 68 -9.58 -11.94 -27.76
C ASP A 68 -9.25 -10.53 -28.25
N HIS A 69 -7.99 -10.35 -28.67
CA HIS A 69 -7.51 -9.09 -29.22
C HIS A 69 -8.38 -8.60 -30.38
N THR A 70 -8.78 -9.49 -31.30
CA THR A 70 -9.54 -9.13 -32.49
C THR A 70 -10.94 -8.63 -32.16
N LEU A 71 -11.62 -9.28 -31.20
CA LEU A 71 -12.92 -8.89 -30.69
C LEU A 71 -12.87 -7.51 -30.02
N ILE A 72 -11.91 -7.31 -29.10
CA ILE A 72 -11.73 -6.03 -28.38
C ILE A 72 -11.48 -4.88 -29.36
N ASP A 73 -10.67 -5.13 -30.39
CA ASP A 73 -10.33 -4.12 -31.39
C ASP A 73 -11.52 -3.80 -32.32
N GLY A 74 -12.40 -4.78 -32.58
CA GLY A 74 -13.68 -4.57 -33.24
C GLY A 74 -14.61 -3.65 -32.43
N MET A 75 -14.85 -3.98 -31.17
CA MET A 75 -15.71 -3.20 -30.26
C MET A 75 -15.24 -1.74 -30.11
N LYS A 76 -13.92 -1.50 -30.07
CA LYS A 76 -13.34 -0.14 -30.03
C LYS A 76 -13.64 0.68 -31.28
N ARG A 77 -13.81 0.05 -32.44
CA ARG A 77 -14.11 0.74 -33.71
C ARG A 77 -15.59 1.05 -33.85
N GLU A 78 -16.48 0.17 -33.38
CA GLU A 78 -17.94 0.40 -33.40
C GLU A 78 -18.35 1.67 -32.65
N GLY A 79 -17.75 1.99 -31.51
CA GLY A 79 -18.06 3.20 -30.74
C GLY A 79 -17.44 4.51 -31.25
N ARG A 80 -16.78 4.50 -32.42
CA ARG A 80 -16.13 5.69 -33.03
C ARG A 80 -16.81 6.19 -34.31
N ALA A 81 -17.90 5.56 -34.74
CA ALA A 81 -18.81 6.07 -35.77
C ALA A 81 -19.87 6.96 -35.13
#